data_AF-A0A968PVK7-F1
#
_entry.id   AF-A0A968PVK7-F1
#
_cell.length_a   1.000
_cell.length_b   1.000
_cell.length_c   1.000
_cell.angle_alpha   90.00
_cell.angle_beta   90.00
_cell.angle_gamma   90.00
#
_symmetry.space_group_name_H-M   'P 1'
#
loop_
_entity.id
_entity.type
_entity.pdbx_description
1 polymer ?
#
loop_
_entity_poly.entity_id
_entity_poly.type
_entity_poly.pdbx_seq_one_letter_code
_entity_poly.pdbx_strand_id
1 'polypeptide(L)'
;MRVITQMNYEQFDLNLLNIFDAVMTELNVTRAATRLNMTQPAVSNALKRLRHLLMMNCLSKFQAELAQRRKHQKFGNRFERR
;
A
#
# COMPACT_ATOMS: atom_id res chain seq x y z
N MET A 1 -33.26 -12.64 -15.20
CA MET A 1 -31.99 -11.89 -15.34
C MET A 1 -31.67 -11.21 -14.02
N ARG A 2 -30.66 -11.68 -13.28
CA ARG A 2 -30.06 -10.93 -12.15
C ARG A 2 -28.66 -11.48 -11.92
N VAL A 3 -27.65 -10.77 -12.40
CA VAL A 3 -26.25 -11.07 -12.09
C VAL A 3 -26.00 -10.45 -10.72
N ILE A 4 -25.91 -11.29 -9.70
CA ILE A 4 -25.48 -10.89 -8.36
C ILE A 4 -23.97 -10.74 -8.42
N THR A 5 -23.48 -9.51 -8.59
CA THR A 5 -22.07 -9.20 -8.34
C THR A 5 -21.83 -9.29 -6.84
N GLN A 6 -21.46 -10.49 -6.38
CA GLN A 6 -20.74 -10.68 -5.13
C GLN A 6 -19.44 -9.88 -5.23
N MET A 7 -19.43 -8.64 -4.74
CA MET A 7 -18.20 -7.90 -4.49
C MET A 7 -17.50 -8.53 -3.30
N ASN A 8 -16.65 -9.50 -3.61
CA ASN A 8 -15.84 -10.23 -2.66
C ASN A 8 -14.73 -9.30 -2.13
N TYR A 9 -14.98 -8.64 -1.00
CA TYR A 9 -14.02 -7.76 -0.33
C TYR A 9 -12.73 -8.49 0.11
N GLU A 10 -12.70 -9.82 0.05
CA GLU A 10 -11.60 -10.70 0.46
C GLU A 10 -10.54 -10.98 -0.64
N GLN A 11 -10.76 -10.56 -1.89
CA GLN A 11 -9.70 -10.65 -2.94
C GLN A 11 -8.54 -9.66 -2.69
N PHE A 12 -8.59 -8.92 -1.59
CA PHE A 12 -7.81 -7.71 -1.48
C PHE A 12 -6.31 -7.91 -1.22
N ASP A 13 -5.76 -9.00 -0.68
CA ASP A 13 -4.32 -8.94 -0.32
C ASP A 13 -3.35 -10.04 -0.81
N LEU A 14 -3.79 -11.03 -1.61
CA LEU A 14 -2.84 -11.93 -2.32
C LEU A 14 -2.58 -11.52 -3.78
N ASN A 15 -3.46 -10.70 -4.37
CA ASN A 15 -3.35 -10.29 -5.77
C ASN A 15 -2.46 -9.05 -5.98
N LEU A 16 -2.24 -8.20 -4.97
CA LEU A 16 -1.50 -6.94 -5.16
C LEU A 16 -0.03 -7.15 -5.53
N LEU A 17 0.63 -8.13 -4.90
CA LEU A 17 2.02 -8.49 -5.22
C LEU A 17 2.13 -9.16 -6.59
N ASN A 18 1.18 -10.05 -6.93
CA ASN A 18 1.16 -10.71 -8.24
C ASN A 18 0.82 -9.73 -9.38
N ILE A 19 -0.09 -8.79 -9.13
CA ILE A 19 -0.40 -7.68 -10.04
C ILE A 19 0.82 -6.78 -10.22
N PHE A 20 1.52 -6.46 -9.13
CA PHE A 20 2.74 -5.66 -9.19
C PHE A 20 3.85 -6.37 -9.98
N ASP A 21 4.09 -7.65 -9.74
CA ASP A 21 5.07 -8.46 -10.46
C ASP A 21 4.75 -8.54 -11.97
N ALA A 22 3.49 -8.81 -12.33
CA ALA A 22 3.06 -8.82 -13.72
C ALA A 22 3.21 -7.45 -14.40
N VAL A 23 2.90 -6.34 -13.70
CA VAL A 23 3.07 -4.99 -14.25
C VAL A 23 4.55 -4.64 -14.41
N MET A 24 5.42 -5.06 -13.47
CA MET A 24 6.86 -4.85 -13.56
C MET A 24 7.51 -5.70 -14.65
N THR A 25 7.00 -6.91 -14.88
CA THR A 25 7.47 -7.80 -15.94
C THR A 25 7.04 -7.32 -17.33
N GLU A 26 5.77 -6.91 -17.48
CA GLU A 26 5.21 -6.52 -18.77
C GLU A 26 5.49 -5.05 -19.14
N LEU A 27 5.84 -4.20 -18.15
CA LEU A 27 5.98 -2.73 -18.25
C LEU A 27 4.79 -2.04 -18.95
N ASN A 28 3.64 -2.72 -19.03
CA ASN A 28 2.46 -2.30 -19.73
C ASN A 28 1.21 -2.83 -18.99
N VAL A 29 0.41 -1.90 -18.49
CA VAL A 29 -0.76 -2.19 -17.66
C VAL A 29 -1.83 -3.00 -18.41
N THR A 30 -1.98 -2.77 -19.72
CA THR A 30 -2.95 -3.52 -20.54
C THR A 30 -2.50 -4.95 -20.78
N ARG A 31 -1.21 -5.18 -21.04
CA ARG A 31 -0.66 -6.54 -21.19
C ARG A 31 -0.70 -7.31 -19.87
N ALA A 32 -0.36 -6.66 -18.76
CA ALA A 32 -0.49 -7.24 -17.44
C ALA A 32 -1.94 -7.62 -17.11
N ALA A 33 -2.92 -6.78 -17.46
CA ALA A 33 -4.34 -7.08 -17.30
C ALA A 33 -4.76 -8.33 -18.09
N THR A 34 -4.33 -8.45 -19.35
CA THR A 34 -4.57 -9.64 -20.17
C THR A 34 -3.94 -10.90 -19.56
N ARG A 35 -2.69 -10.83 -19.11
CA ARG A 35 -1.98 -11.95 -18.47
C ARG A 35 -2.65 -12.42 -17.18
N LEU A 36 -3.20 -11.49 -16.41
CA LEU A 36 -3.86 -11.77 -15.14
C LEU A 36 -5.35 -12.14 -15.30
N ASN A 37 -5.88 -12.20 -16.53
CA ASN A 37 -7.31 -12.34 -16.82
C ASN A 37 -8.17 -11.31 -16.05
N MET A 38 -7.66 -10.08 -15.95
CA MET A 38 -8.31 -8.97 -15.27
C MET A 38 -8.65 -7.86 -16.27
N THR A 39 -9.60 -7.01 -15.90
CA THR A 39 -9.84 -5.78 -16.65
C THR A 39 -8.79 -4.73 -16.28
N GLN A 40 -8.39 -3.89 -17.25
CA GLN A 40 -7.43 -2.81 -17.03
C GLN A 40 -7.83 -1.84 -15.89
N PRO A 41 -9.13 -1.49 -15.68
CA PRO A 41 -9.57 -0.71 -14.52
C PRO A 41 -9.31 -1.40 -13.18
N ALA A 42 -9.46 -2.74 -13.10
CA ALA A 42 -9.20 -3.50 -11.89
C ALA A 42 -7.71 -3.47 -11.51
N VAL A 43 -6.83 -3.63 -12.51
CA VAL A 43 -5.37 -3.51 -12.33
C VAL A 43 -4.97 -2.10 -11.91
N SER A 44 -5.52 -1.07 -12.54
CA SER A 44 -5.25 0.34 -12.20
C SER A 44 -5.70 0.68 -10.77
N ASN A 45 -6.87 0.19 -10.35
CA ASN A 45 -7.36 0.37 -8.98
C ASN A 45 -6.49 -0.37 -7.95
N ALA A 46 -6.04 -1.60 -8.25
CA ALA A 46 -5.11 -2.34 -7.40
C ALA A 46 -3.78 -1.58 -7.22
N LEU A 47 -3.19 -1.06 -8.30
CA LEU A 47 -1.97 -0.24 -8.22
C LEU A 47 -2.17 1.04 -7.40
N LYS A 48 -3.35 1.68 -7.49
CA LYS A 48 -3.69 2.85 -6.67
C LYS A 48 -3.73 2.51 -5.19
N ARG A 49 -4.30 1.36 -4.83
CA ARG A 49 -4.34 0.86 -3.45
C ARG A 49 -2.94 0.48 -2.95
N LEU A 50 -2.11 -0.17 -3.77
CA LEU A 50 -0.72 -0.48 -3.43
C LEU A 50 0.08 0.79 -3.09
N ARG A 51 -0.05 1.84 -3.92
CA ARG A 51 0.55 3.15 -3.63
C ARG A 51 0.06 3.74 -2.32
N HIS A 52 -1.24 3.67 -2.07
CA HIS A 52 -1.82 4.19 -0.83
C HIS A 52 -1.29 3.46 0.41
N LEU A 53 -1.19 2.13 0.35
CA LEU A 53 -0.62 1.32 1.45
C LEU A 53 0.85 1.66 1.71
N LEU A 54 1.67 1.74 0.66
CA LEU A 54 3.08 2.11 0.79
C LEU A 54 3.23 3.52 1.36
N MET A 55 2.42 4.47 0.90
CA MET A 55 2.51 5.87 1.30
C MET A 55 1.97 6.11 2.71
N MET A 56 0.83 5.50 3.07
CA MET A 56 0.28 5.54 4.43
C MET A 56 1.22 4.89 5.44
N ASN A 57 1.79 3.72 5.10
CA ASN A 57 2.68 3.00 6.02
C ASN A 57 4.03 3.72 6.18
N CYS A 58 4.50 4.44 5.15
CA CYS A 58 5.66 5.31 5.27
C CYS A 58 5.38 6.51 6.18
N LEU A 59 4.24 7.19 5.99
CA LEU A 59 3.87 8.36 6.78
C LEU A 59 3.65 8.01 8.26
N SER A 60 2.99 6.88 8.54
CA SER A 60 2.76 6.44 9.92
C SER A 60 4.06 6.08 10.64
N LYS A 61 4.98 5.36 9.97
CA LYS A 61 6.31 5.05 10.51
C LYS A 61 7.14 6.31 10.72
N PHE A 62 7.10 7.25 9.79
CA PHE A 62 7.78 8.52 9.90
C PHE A 62 7.28 9.36 11.09
N GLN A 63 5.96 9.45 11.28
CA GLN A 63 5.39 10.16 12.43
C GLN A 63 5.70 9.47 13.76
N ALA A 64 5.66 8.14 13.80
CA ALA A 64 6.02 7.37 14.98
C ALA A 64 7.49 7.61 15.39
N GLU A 65 8.41 7.65 14.42
CA GLU A 65 9.82 7.91 14.68
C GLU A 65 10.07 9.34 15.18
N LEU A 66 9.40 10.34 14.60
CA LEU A 66 9.47 11.72 15.09
C LEU A 66 8.92 11.86 16.52
N ALA A 67 7.87 11.11 16.88
CA ALA A 67 7.34 11.09 18.23
C ALA A 67 8.31 10.43 19.23
N GLN A 68 9.05 9.40 18.81
CA GLN A 68 10.10 8.77 19.62
C GLN A 68 11.29 9.70 19.87
N ARG A 69 11.74 10.44 18.83
CA ARG A 69 12.83 11.44 18.97
C ARG A 69 12.48 12.56 19.96
N ARG A 70 11.23 13.03 19.96
CA ARG A 70 10.75 14.03 20.94
C ARG A 70 10.73 13.52 22.39
N LYS A 71 10.52 12.21 22.61
CA LYS A 71 10.58 11.62 23.97
C LYS A 71 12.01 11.49 24.48
N HIS A 72 12.98 11.13 23.61
CA HIS A 72 14.40 11.08 23.97
C HIS A 72 14.98 12.47 24.31
N GLN A 73 14.60 13.52 23.56
CA GLN A 73 15.09 14.88 23.82
C GLN A 73 14.59 15.46 25.15
N LYS A 74 13.39 15.08 25.62
CA LYS A 74 12.87 15.52 26.92
C LYS A 74 13.52 14.82 28.13
N PHE A 75 14.17 13.67 27.94
CA PHE A 75 14.95 13.00 28.99
C PHE A 75 16.34 13.62 29.16
N GLY A 76 17.02 14.02 28.08
CA GLY A 76 18.32 14.70 28.15
C GLY A 76 18.25 16.03 28.92
N ASN A 77 17.26 16.87 28.62
CA ASN A 77 17.15 18.21 29.23
C ASN A 77 16.71 18.23 30.72
N ARG A 78 16.46 17.07 31.33
CA ARG A 78 16.14 16.96 32.77
C ARG A 78 17.38 16.67 33.62
N PHE A 79 18.46 16.15 33.04
CA PHE A 79 19.70 15.84 33.77
C PHE A 79 20.70 17.00 33.86
N GLU A 80 20.56 18.05 33.05
CA GLU A 80 21.44 19.24 33.09
C GLU A 80 21.00 20.32 34.10
N ARG A 81 19.98 20.06 34.94
CA ARG A 81 19.50 20.99 35.98
C ARG A 81 19.68 20.47 37.41
N ARG A 82 20.81 19.84 37.70
CA ARG A 82 21.27 19.53 39.05
C ARG A 82 22.76 19.78 39.20
#